data_AF-A0A024FJG3-F1
#
_entry.id   AF-A0A024FJG3-F1
#
_cell.length_a   1.000
_cell.length_b   1.000
_cell.length_c   1.000
_cell.angle_alpha   90.00
_cell.angle_beta   90.00
_cell.angle_gamma   90.00
#
_symmetry.space_group_name_H-M   'P 1'
#
loop_
_entity.id
_entity.type
_entity.pdbx_description
1 polymer ?
#
loop_
_entity_poly.entity_id
_entity_poly.type
_entity_poly.pdbx_seq_one_letter_code
_entity_poly.pdbx_strand_id
1 'polypeptide(L)'
;MLFLGFYFLSFSQSEPKVGDQLVINKSSTYNYVKFPKLNILTKRGKVANYKSVYGNLVVVDEVITTTDGSTYMILKKKTVLSFLDI
;
A
#
# COMPACT_ATOMS: atom_id res chain seq x y z
N MET A 1 33.73 26.03 -27.85
CA MET A 1 32.81 24.88 -27.96
C MET A 1 32.37 24.53 -26.53
N LEU A 2 31.17 24.99 -26.13
CA LEU A 2 30.65 24.83 -24.77
C LEU A 2 29.62 23.70 -24.79
N PHE A 3 29.96 22.54 -24.23
CA PHE A 3 29.03 21.42 -24.10
C PHE A 3 28.32 21.55 -22.74
N LEU A 4 27.12 22.14 -22.75
CA LEU A 4 26.26 22.20 -21.57
C LEU A 4 25.56 20.85 -21.41
N GLY A 5 26.09 19.99 -20.54
CA GLY A 5 25.46 18.72 -20.19
C GLY A 5 24.21 18.95 -19.34
N PHE A 6 23.05 18.57 -19.86
CA PHE A 6 21.81 18.55 -19.09
C PHE A 6 21.86 17.41 -18.07
N TYR A 7 22.03 17.74 -16.79
CA TYR A 7 21.82 16.79 -15.71
C TYR A 7 20.31 16.69 -15.42
N PHE A 8 19.73 15.55 -15.76
CA PHE A 8 18.37 15.21 -15.31
C PHE A 8 18.42 14.91 -13.80
N LEU A 9 17.87 15.81 -12.99
CA LEU A 9 17.59 15.55 -11.58
C LEU A 9 16.31 14.73 -11.48
N SER A 10 16.46 13.43 -11.24
CA SER A 10 15.33 12.55 -10.91
C SER A 10 14.99 12.74 -9.43
N PHE A 11 13.84 13.35 -9.14
CA PHE A 11 13.33 13.46 -7.77
C PHE A 11 12.65 12.14 -7.39
N SER A 12 13.07 11.52 -6.30
CA SER A 12 12.38 10.37 -5.74
C SER A 12 11.03 10.83 -5.18
N GLN A 13 9.93 10.30 -5.69
CA GLN A 13 8.59 10.59 -5.19
C GLN A 13 8.41 9.91 -3.84
N SER A 14 8.57 10.67 -2.75
CA SER A 14 8.50 10.15 -1.38
C SER A 14 7.07 9.85 -0.93
N GLU A 15 6.08 10.47 -1.57
CA GLU A 15 4.67 10.38 -1.19
C GLU A 15 3.90 9.46 -2.13
N PRO A 16 3.30 8.37 -1.59
CA PRO A 16 2.46 7.48 -2.37
C PRO A 16 1.22 8.21 -2.89
N LYS A 17 0.84 7.90 -4.12
CA LYS A 17 -0.34 8.43 -4.81
C LYS A 17 -1.41 7.37 -5.01
N VAL A 18 -2.63 7.82 -5.26
CA VAL A 18 -3.73 6.93 -5.66
C VAL A 18 -3.32 6.13 -6.91
N GLY A 19 -3.50 4.82 -6.86
CA GLY A 19 -3.07 3.88 -7.90
C GLY A 19 -1.70 3.24 -7.66
N ASP A 20 -0.90 3.73 -6.73
CA ASP A 20 0.41 3.15 -6.42
C ASP A 20 0.27 1.74 -5.84
N GLN A 21 1.21 0.87 -6.19
CA GLN A 21 1.28 -0.49 -5.69
C GLN A 21 2.27 -0.60 -4.55
N LEU A 22 1.78 -1.07 -3.41
CA LEU A 22 2.58 -1.28 -2.20
C LEU A 22 2.54 -2.74 -1.78
N VAL A 23 3.56 -3.16 -1.03
CA VAL A 23 3.64 -4.49 -0.45
C VAL A 23 3.51 -4.37 1.06
N ILE A 24 2.54 -5.06 1.65
CA ILE A 24 2.38 -5.11 3.10
C ILE A 24 3.64 -5.73 3.71
N ASN A 25 4.22 -5.07 4.72
CA ASN A 25 5.48 -5.42 5.40
C ASN A 25 6.78 -5.02 4.65
N LYS A 26 6.71 -4.17 3.62
CA LYS A 26 7.91 -3.62 2.98
C LYS A 26 7.69 -2.15 2.64
N SER A 27 8.13 -1.25 3.51
CA SER A 27 8.00 0.18 3.27
C SER A 27 9.05 1.02 3.99
N SER A 28 9.49 2.06 3.31
CA SER A 28 10.29 3.17 3.83
C SER A 28 9.47 4.44 4.05
N THR A 29 8.16 4.44 3.73
CA THR A 29 7.32 5.65 3.60
C THR A 29 6.11 5.70 4.52
N TYR A 30 5.81 4.65 5.29
CA TYR A 30 4.72 4.68 6.27
C TYR A 30 5.11 4.01 7.59
N ASN A 31 4.55 4.50 8.70
CA ASN A 31 4.88 4.02 10.05
C ASN A 31 3.97 2.89 10.53
N TYR A 32 2.68 2.94 10.18
CA TYR A 32 1.67 2.02 10.74
C TYR A 32 0.65 1.59 9.70
N VAL A 33 0.20 0.33 9.80
CA VAL A 33 -0.93 -0.20 9.05
C VAL A 33 -2.04 -0.55 10.03
N LYS A 34 -3.20 0.08 9.89
CA LYS A 34 -4.36 -0.18 10.73
C LYS A 34 -5.18 -1.31 10.11
N PHE A 35 -5.13 -2.49 10.72
CA PHE A 35 -5.96 -3.61 10.30
C PHE A 35 -7.33 -3.60 10.99
N PRO A 36 -8.40 -4.02 10.29
CA PRO A 36 -9.73 -4.15 10.89
C PRO A 36 -9.71 -5.27 11.92
N LYS A 37 -10.48 -5.12 13.00
CA LYS A 37 -10.57 -6.12 14.08
C LYS A 37 -10.86 -7.51 13.53
N LEU A 38 -10.04 -8.49 13.95
CA LEU A 38 -10.24 -9.89 13.61
C LEU A 38 -11.59 -10.37 14.15
N ASN A 39 -12.33 -11.06 13.29
CA ASN A 39 -13.51 -11.79 13.75
C ASN A 39 -13.04 -13.00 14.57
N ILE A 40 -13.46 -13.08 15.83
CA ILE A 40 -13.11 -14.17 16.75
C ILE A 40 -13.96 -15.43 16.48
N LEU A 41 -15.07 -15.29 15.72
CA LEU A 41 -15.86 -16.41 15.19
C LEU A 41 -15.13 -17.16 14.05
N THR A 42 -13.80 -17.24 14.10
CA THR A 42 -13.05 -18.14 13.23
C THR A 42 -13.38 -19.59 13.58
N LYS A 43 -13.43 -20.45 12.56
CA LYS A 43 -13.75 -21.88 12.69
C LYS A 43 -12.99 -22.51 13.88
N ARG A 44 -13.67 -23.38 14.63
CA ARG A 44 -13.11 -24.09 15.81
C ARG A 44 -11.70 -24.60 15.51
N GLY A 45 -10.74 -24.26 16.37
CA GLY A 45 -9.34 -24.69 16.27
C GLY A 45 -8.40 -23.76 15.51
N LYS A 46 -8.85 -22.63 14.96
CA LYS A 46 -7.97 -21.61 14.38
C LYS A 46 -8.09 -20.27 15.09
N VAL A 47 -6.96 -19.78 15.62
CA VAL A 47 -6.82 -18.42 16.13
C VAL A 47 -6.71 -17.47 14.95
N ALA A 48 -7.64 -16.52 14.86
CA ALA A 48 -7.61 -15.46 13.85
C ALA A 48 -6.30 -14.66 13.96
N ASN A 49 -5.64 -14.38 12.83
CA ASN A 49 -4.44 -13.54 12.78
C ASN A 49 -4.31 -12.87 11.40
N TYR A 50 -3.41 -11.89 11.30
CA TYR A 50 -3.13 -11.15 10.06
C TYR A 50 -1.95 -11.72 9.26
N LYS A 51 -1.43 -12.92 9.55
CA LYS A 51 -0.25 -13.44 8.84
C LYS A 51 -0.51 -13.62 7.34
N SER A 52 -1.75 -13.86 6.94
CA SER A 52 -2.15 -14.05 5.53
C SER A 52 -2.09 -12.77 4.69
N VAL A 53 -1.98 -11.59 5.32
CA VAL A 53 -1.89 -10.32 4.57
C VAL A 53 -0.46 -9.86 4.32
N TYR A 54 0.53 -10.45 4.99
CA TYR A 54 1.93 -10.08 4.81
C TYR A 54 2.44 -10.45 3.41
N GLY A 55 3.17 -9.54 2.77
CA GLY A 55 3.69 -9.73 1.42
C GLY A 55 2.65 -9.56 0.30
N ASN A 56 1.38 -9.31 0.62
CA ASN A 56 0.37 -9.09 -0.40
C ASN A 56 0.56 -7.72 -1.08
N LEU A 57 0.32 -7.72 -2.40
CA LEU A 57 0.21 -6.50 -3.19
C LEU A 57 -1.14 -5.82 -2.91
N VAL A 58 -1.05 -4.55 -2.57
CA VAL A 58 -2.18 -3.66 -2.36
C VAL A 58 -2.03 -2.41 -3.21
N VAL A 59 -3.15 -1.79 -3.56
CA VAL A 59 -3.22 -0.55 -4.32
C VAL A 59 -3.73 0.55 -3.40
N VAL A 60 -3.13 1.74 -3.50
CA VAL A 60 -3.65 2.94 -2.83
C VAL A 60 -4.96 3.35 -3.50
N ASP A 61 -6.05 3.27 -2.75
CA ASP A 61 -7.40 3.60 -3.20
C ASP A 61 -7.67 5.09 -2.95
N GLU A 62 -7.34 5.57 -1.74
CA GLU A 62 -7.54 6.95 -1.33
C GLU A 62 -6.39 7.45 -0.45
N VAL A 63 -6.11 8.75 -0.54
CA VAL A 63 -5.17 9.47 0.34
C VAL A 63 -5.94 10.59 1.03
N ILE A 64 -5.96 10.56 2.35
CA ILE A 64 -6.72 11.47 3.19
C ILE A 64 -5.74 12.22 4.08
N THR A 65 -5.65 13.54 3.92
CA THR A 65 -4.91 14.41 4.82
C THR A 65 -5.89 15.02 5.82
N THR A 66 -5.69 14.76 7.11
CA THR A 66 -6.51 15.33 8.17
C THR A 66 -6.04 16.73 8.54
N THR A 67 -6.91 17.48 9.22
CA THR A 67 -6.65 18.87 9.63
C THR A 67 -5.49 19.01 10.62
N ASP A 68 -5.09 17.93 11.28
CA ASP A 68 -3.93 17.84 12.18
C ASP A 68 -2.60 17.64 11.43
N GLY A 69 -2.63 17.54 10.10
CA GLY A 69 -1.46 17.31 9.26
C GLY A 69 -1.06 15.85 9.11
N SER A 70 -1.77 14.90 9.73
CA SER A 70 -1.53 13.48 9.50
C SER A 70 -2.14 13.04 8.16
N THR A 71 -1.49 12.06 7.50
CA THR A 71 -1.95 11.52 6.22
C THR A 71 -2.22 10.03 6.37
N TYR A 72 -3.43 9.63 6.01
CA TYR A 72 -3.90 8.25 5.99
C TYR A 72 -4.11 7.79 4.56
N MET A 73 -3.83 6.52 4.33
CA MET A 73 -4.04 5.89 3.03
C MET A 73 -4.97 4.71 3.19
N ILE A 74 -6.01 4.67 2.34
CA ILE A 74 -6.89 3.51 2.24
C ILE A 74 -6.28 2.58 1.20
N LEU A 75 -5.97 1.37 1.64
CA LEU A 75 -5.33 0.35 0.82
C LEU A 75 -6.34 -0.74 0.45
N LYS A 76 -6.41 -1.06 -0.84
CA LYS A 76 -7.27 -2.13 -1.35
C LYS A 76 -6.42 -3.29 -1.83
N LYS A 77 -6.82 -4.52 -1.48
CA LYS A 77 -6.18 -5.72 -2.04
C LYS A 77 -6.30 -5.67 -3.55
N LYS A 78 -5.18 -5.83 -4.27
CA LYS A 78 -5.22 -6.02 -5.72
C LYS A 78 -5.98 -7.31 -5.98
N THR A 79 -7.23 -7.17 -6.41
CA THR A 79 -8.02 -8.31 -6.85
C THR A 79 -7.52 -8.63 -8.25
N VAL A 80 -6.70 -9.68 -8.37
CA VAL A 80 -6.47 -10.32 -9.66
C VAL A 80 -7.79 -11.02 -9.97
N LEU A 81 -8.75 -10.32 -10.58
CA LEU A 81 -9.83 -11.02 -11.24
C LEU A 81 -9.17 -11.80 -12.38
N SER A 82 -9.16 -13.11 -12.25
CA SER A 82 -8.95 -14.04 -13.36
C SER A 82 -10.10 -13.82 -14.35
N PHE A 83 -10.01 -12.79 -15.19
CA PHE A 83 -10.90 -12.56 -16.33
C PHE A 83 -10.45 -13.37 -17.56
N LEU A 84 -9.92 -14.57 -17.33
CA LEU A 84 -9.53 -15.52 -18.37
C LEU A 84 -9.78 -16.90 -17.78
N ASP A 85 -10.96 -17.45 -18.05
CA ASP A 85 -11.27 -18.87 -18.18
C ASP A 85 -12.75 -19.00 -18.65
N ILE A 86 -13.08 -18.33 -19.77
CA ILE A 86 -14.26 -18.62 -20.60
C ILE A 86 -13.75 -18.84 -22.03
#